data_AF-A0A8E6B5R5-F1
#
_entry.id   AF-A0A8E6B5R5-F1
#
_cell.length_a   1.000
_cell.length_b   1.000
_cell.length_c   1.000
_cell.angle_alpha   90.00
_cell.angle_beta   90.00
_cell.angle_gamma   90.00
#
_symmetry.space_group_name_H-M   'P 1'
#
loop_
_entity.id
_entity.type
_entity.pdbx_description
1 polymer ?
#
loop_
_entity_poly.entity_id
_entity_poly.type
_entity_poly.pdbx_seq_one_letter_code
_entity_poly.pdbx_strand_id
1 'polypeptide(L)'
;MSRHTLWIVCTFLSQLLCGCIMIPTPPYPKFDYVPAANLGENTNDIRAYRVETKNETTFYFNHLTESQTHVEIPIKENRTEAQYLGSWNAGLGWIGATSDGWFWSHSLIVRLYRPGYELVELRPWDLFGSIKWEPAKDFKAQEKVIERLLSIRWEFNQIWIGQFKPLKQISDENEIKAFLFAASEYERIARETTDLGLAMELAAKATIIRGLVKE
;
A
#
# COMPACT_ATOMS: atom_id res chain seq x y z
N MET A 1 -11.05 -7.55 -48.70
CA MET A 1 -10.58 -7.79 -47.33
C MET A 1 -9.11 -7.40 -47.25
N SER A 2 -8.70 -6.53 -46.32
CA SER A 2 -7.30 -6.09 -46.25
C SER A 2 -6.42 -7.21 -45.68
N ARG A 3 -5.12 -7.20 -46.00
CA ARG A 3 -4.15 -8.15 -45.42
C ARG A 3 -4.19 -8.13 -43.89
N HIS A 4 -4.42 -6.98 -43.26
CA HIS A 4 -4.53 -6.84 -41.81
C HIS A 4 -5.73 -7.58 -41.21
N THR A 5 -6.91 -7.51 -41.85
CA THR A 5 -8.10 -8.21 -41.34
C THR A 5 -7.94 -9.72 -41.40
N LEU A 6 -7.30 -10.26 -42.46
CA LEU A 6 -7.03 -11.70 -42.58
C LEU A 6 -6.11 -12.20 -41.46
N TRP A 7 -5.05 -11.44 -41.14
CA TRP A 7 -4.13 -11.79 -40.07
C TRP A 7 -4.83 -11.83 -38.69
N ILE A 8 -5.65 -10.82 -38.37
CA ILE A 8 -6.40 -10.78 -37.10
C ILE A 8 -7.31 -12.00 -36.95
N VAL A 9 -8.04 -12.36 -38.02
CA VAL A 9 -8.97 -13.50 -38.00
C VAL A 9 -8.22 -14.83 -37.85
N CYS A 10 -7.12 -15.04 -38.57
CA CYS A 10 -6.31 -16.26 -38.46
C CYS A 10 -5.70 -16.42 -37.06
N THR A 11 -5.18 -15.35 -36.45
CA THR A 11 -4.65 -15.40 -35.08
C THR A 11 -5.75 -15.75 -34.08
N PHE A 12 -6.92 -15.11 -34.18
CA PHE A 12 -8.05 -15.39 -33.30
C PHE A 12 -8.55 -16.84 -33.41
N LEU A 13 -8.68 -17.35 -34.63
CA LEU A 13 -9.06 -18.75 -34.89
C LEU A 13 -8.02 -19.74 -34.34
N SER A 14 -6.73 -19.46 -34.47
CA SER A 14 -5.69 -20.35 -33.94
C SER A 14 -5.74 -20.45 -32.41
N GLN A 15 -6.04 -19.36 -31.71
CA GLN A 15 -6.19 -19.37 -30.24
C GLN A 15 -7.42 -20.18 -29.81
N LEU A 16 -8.54 -20.03 -30.53
CA LEU A 16 -9.74 -20.83 -30.29
C LEU A 16 -9.49 -22.33 -30.49
N LEU A 17 -8.73 -22.71 -31.53
CA LEU A 17 -8.39 -24.11 -31.82
C LEU A 17 -7.45 -24.72 -30.77
N CYS A 18 -6.58 -23.92 -30.15
CA CYS A 18 -5.69 -24.36 -29.06
C CYS A 18 -6.40 -24.46 -27.69
N GLY A 19 -7.71 -24.18 -27.62
CA GLY A 19 -8.46 -24.16 -26.36
C GLY A 19 -8.11 -22.97 -25.46
N CYS A 20 -7.49 -21.92 -26.01
CA CYS A 20 -7.18 -20.68 -25.30
C CYS A 20 -8.29 -19.66 -25.55
N ILE A 21 -9.15 -19.44 -24.56
CA ILE A 21 -10.20 -18.44 -24.57
C ILE A 21 -9.74 -17.24 -23.76
N MET A 22 -9.58 -16.10 -24.43
CA MET A 22 -9.39 -14.82 -23.77
C MET A 22 -10.72 -14.38 -23.17
N ILE A 23 -10.77 -14.20 -21.85
CA ILE A 23 -11.94 -13.72 -21.12
C ILE A 23 -11.62 -12.31 -20.62
N PRO A 24 -12.14 -11.26 -21.27
CA PRO A 24 -12.05 -9.93 -20.71
C PRO A 24 -12.88 -9.91 -19.42
N THR A 25 -12.29 -9.47 -18.31
CA THR A 25 -13.08 -9.07 -17.16
C THR A 25 -13.54 -7.64 -17.43
N PRO A 26 -14.82 -7.42 -17.75
CA PRO A 26 -15.30 -6.09 -18.13
C PRO A 26 -14.98 -5.11 -17.01
N PRO A 27 -14.59 -3.86 -17.34
CA PRO A 27 -14.34 -2.85 -16.33
C PRO A 27 -15.63 -2.66 -15.52
N TYR A 28 -15.52 -2.78 -14.19
CA TYR A 28 -16.63 -2.54 -13.30
C TYR A 28 -16.26 -1.43 -12.29
N PRO A 29 -17.21 -0.53 -12.00
CA PRO A 29 -16.96 0.50 -11.00
C PRO A 29 -16.87 -0.15 -9.62
N LYS A 30 -15.92 0.31 -8.82
CA LYS A 30 -15.79 -0.03 -7.41
C LYS A 30 -15.86 1.26 -6.60
N PHE A 31 -16.62 1.22 -5.51
CA PHE A 31 -16.71 2.30 -4.56
C PHE A 31 -16.22 1.80 -3.21
N ASP A 32 -15.21 2.47 -2.66
CA ASP A 32 -14.72 2.22 -1.30
C ASP A 32 -15.11 3.41 -0.41
N TYR A 33 -15.67 3.11 0.76
CA TYR A 33 -16.07 4.10 1.76
C TYR A 33 -15.53 3.71 3.14
N VAL A 34 -14.72 4.57 3.73
CA VAL A 34 -14.21 4.41 5.10
C VAL A 34 -14.89 5.47 5.98
N PRO A 35 -15.76 5.09 6.93
CA PRO A 35 -16.48 6.06 7.76
C PRO A 35 -15.53 6.81 8.71
N ALA A 36 -15.97 7.99 9.13
CA ALA A 36 -15.32 8.78 10.17
C ALA A 36 -15.25 8.00 11.50
N ALA A 37 -14.05 7.76 12.02
CA ALA A 37 -13.84 7.02 13.26
C ALA A 37 -13.63 7.97 14.46
N ASN A 38 -14.13 7.58 15.63
CA ASN A 38 -13.84 8.27 16.88
C ASN A 38 -12.53 7.73 17.48
N LEU A 39 -11.55 8.60 17.60
CA LEU A 39 -10.19 8.26 18.03
C LEU A 39 -10.04 8.18 19.56
N GLY A 40 -11.06 8.60 20.31
CA GLY A 40 -11.06 8.68 21.76
C GLY A 40 -10.47 9.99 22.29
N GLU A 41 -10.03 9.98 23.54
CA GLU A 41 -9.39 11.14 24.17
C GLU A 41 -7.91 11.24 23.81
N ASN A 42 -7.38 12.47 23.77
CA ASN A 42 -5.99 12.79 23.48
C ASN A 42 -5.51 12.39 22.07
N THR A 43 -5.92 13.18 21.07
CA THR A 43 -5.55 12.96 19.66
C THR A 43 -4.33 13.76 19.19
N ASN A 44 -3.62 14.45 20.09
CA ASN A 44 -2.52 15.34 19.72
C ASN A 44 -1.37 14.60 19.02
N ASP A 45 -1.17 13.33 19.37
CA ASP A 45 -0.08 12.49 18.85
C ASP A 45 -0.55 11.47 17.81
N ILE A 46 -1.83 11.54 17.39
CA ILE A 46 -2.37 10.60 16.41
C ILE A 46 -2.16 11.19 15.01
N ARG A 47 -1.68 10.36 14.10
CA ARG A 47 -1.60 10.67 12.67
C ARG A 47 -2.54 9.74 11.91
N ALA A 48 -3.27 10.29 10.95
CA ALA A 48 -4.15 9.52 10.09
C ALA A 48 -3.67 9.64 8.65
N TYR A 49 -3.53 8.52 7.95
CA TYR A 49 -3.12 8.49 6.56
C TYR A 49 -4.17 7.77 5.74
N ARG A 50 -4.68 8.45 4.71
CA ARG A 50 -5.37 7.84 3.59
C ARG A 50 -4.34 7.08 2.78
N VAL A 51 -4.56 5.78 2.60
CA VAL A 51 -3.70 4.94 1.78
C VAL A 51 -4.53 4.41 0.62
N GLU A 52 -4.16 4.83 -0.57
CA GLU A 52 -4.69 4.30 -1.82
C GLU A 52 -3.72 3.29 -2.38
N THR A 53 -4.19 2.06 -2.55
CA THR A 53 -3.40 0.99 -3.15
C THR A 53 -3.91 0.73 -4.56
N LYS A 54 -3.00 0.71 -5.53
CA LYS A 54 -3.21 0.16 -6.86
C LYS A 54 -2.44 -1.14 -6.96
N ASN A 55 -3.18 -2.23 -7.15
CA ASN A 55 -2.65 -3.56 -7.35
C ASN A 55 -2.71 -3.90 -8.83
N GLU A 56 -1.61 -4.41 -9.36
CA GLU A 56 -1.50 -4.92 -10.71
C GLU A 56 -0.98 -6.36 -10.64
N THR A 57 -1.85 -7.34 -10.84
CA THR A 57 -1.53 -8.76 -10.76
C THR A 57 -1.34 -9.34 -12.14
N THR A 58 -0.22 -10.04 -12.36
CA THR A 58 0.00 -10.91 -13.53
C THR A 58 0.06 -12.36 -13.07
N PHE A 59 -0.79 -13.23 -13.63
CA PHE A 59 -0.96 -14.60 -13.14
C PHE A 59 0.23 -15.51 -13.52
N TYR A 60 0.84 -15.34 -14.70
CA TYR A 60 1.92 -16.22 -15.19
C TYR A 60 3.11 -16.33 -14.25
N PHE A 61 3.44 -15.24 -13.55
CA PHE A 61 4.64 -15.15 -12.73
C PHE A 61 4.34 -14.91 -11.24
N ASN A 62 3.06 -14.91 -10.85
CA ASN A 62 2.62 -14.42 -9.54
C ASN A 62 3.22 -13.05 -9.18
N HIS A 63 3.51 -12.22 -10.19
CA HIS A 63 3.99 -10.86 -9.98
C HIS A 63 2.78 -9.98 -9.69
N LEU A 64 2.62 -9.64 -8.42
CA LEU A 64 1.84 -8.50 -7.99
C LEU A 64 2.75 -7.28 -8.04
N THR A 65 2.35 -6.21 -8.70
CA THR A 65 2.95 -4.89 -8.52
C THR A 65 1.99 -4.08 -7.68
N GLU A 66 2.42 -3.67 -6.50
CA GLU A 66 1.64 -2.82 -5.61
C GLU A 66 2.24 -1.42 -5.62
N SER A 67 1.42 -0.41 -5.89
CA SER A 67 1.79 0.99 -5.65
C SER A 67 0.83 1.60 -4.64
N GLN A 68 1.36 2.26 -3.63
CA GLN A 68 0.58 2.94 -2.61
C GLN A 68 0.86 4.44 -2.63
N THR A 69 -0.19 5.24 -2.49
CA THR A 69 -0.08 6.69 -2.26
C THR A 69 -0.60 7.00 -0.87
N HIS A 70 0.18 7.79 -0.11
CA HIS A 70 -0.11 8.14 1.27
C HIS A 70 -0.45 9.62 1.36
N VAL A 71 -1.62 9.95 1.89
CA VAL A 71 -2.04 11.34 2.12
C VAL A 71 -2.46 11.49 3.56
N GLU A 72 -1.84 12.43 4.28
CA GLU A 72 -2.23 12.72 5.66
C GLU A 72 -3.64 13.33 5.70
N ILE A 73 -4.50 12.80 6.56
CA ILE A 73 -5.87 13.28 6.77
C ILE A 73 -5.90 14.13 8.03
N PRO A 74 -6.50 15.33 8.00
CA PRO A 74 -6.66 16.13 9.21
C PRO A 74 -7.57 15.43 10.23
N ILE A 75 -7.18 15.50 11.50
CA ILE A 75 -8.00 15.07 12.63
C ILE A 75 -8.73 16.30 13.17
N LYS A 76 -10.07 16.21 13.29
CA LYS A 76 -10.93 17.28 13.81
C LYS A 76 -11.81 16.71 14.91
N GLU A 77 -11.92 17.41 16.04
CA GLU A 77 -12.80 17.04 17.16
C GLU A 77 -12.64 15.56 17.60
N ASN A 78 -11.39 15.09 17.68
CA ASN A 78 -11.03 13.71 18.01
C ASN A 78 -11.55 12.65 17.01
N ARG A 79 -11.82 13.03 15.76
CA ARG A 79 -12.31 12.13 14.72
C ARG A 79 -11.54 12.28 13.42
N THR A 80 -11.49 11.21 12.65
CA THR A 80 -11.11 11.29 11.23
C THR A 80 -12.27 11.77 10.38
N GLU A 81 -11.97 12.40 9.26
CA GLU A 81 -12.97 12.65 8.22
C GLU A 81 -13.26 11.36 7.44
N ALA A 82 -14.52 11.18 7.02
CA ALA A 82 -14.90 10.06 6.16
C ALA A 82 -14.18 10.13 4.82
N GLN A 83 -13.70 8.99 4.31
CA GLN A 83 -12.95 8.91 3.06
C GLN A 83 -13.71 8.08 2.03
N TYR A 84 -13.56 8.46 0.76
CA TYR A 84 -14.20 7.79 -0.36
C TYR A 84 -13.25 7.66 -1.55
N LEU A 85 -13.35 6.54 -2.26
CA LEU A 85 -12.61 6.29 -3.50
C LEU A 85 -13.54 5.63 -4.52
N GLY A 86 -13.86 6.35 -5.58
CA GLY A 86 -14.45 5.79 -6.80
C GLY A 86 -13.35 5.33 -7.73
N SER A 87 -13.36 4.06 -8.10
CA SER A 87 -12.34 3.46 -8.96
C SER A 87 -12.95 2.48 -9.96
N TRP A 88 -12.12 2.01 -10.89
CA TRP A 88 -12.48 0.95 -11.82
C TRP A 88 -11.53 -0.21 -11.63
N ASN A 89 -12.09 -1.40 -11.57
CA ASN A 89 -11.33 -2.64 -11.65
C ASN A 89 -11.52 -3.22 -13.04
N ALA A 90 -10.44 -3.70 -13.66
CA ALA A 90 -10.56 -4.43 -14.91
C ALA A 90 -9.39 -5.40 -15.06
N GLY A 91 -9.41 -6.14 -16.15
CA GLY A 91 -8.40 -7.16 -16.41
C GLY A 91 -8.71 -7.99 -17.63
N LEU A 92 -7.80 -8.91 -17.90
CA LEU A 92 -7.84 -9.82 -19.03
C LEU A 92 -7.30 -11.17 -18.57
N GLY A 93 -8.12 -12.21 -18.66
CA GLY A 93 -7.69 -13.58 -18.38
C GLY A 93 -7.60 -14.42 -19.65
N TRP A 94 -6.78 -15.47 -19.60
CA TRP A 94 -6.70 -16.54 -20.58
C TRP A 94 -7.08 -17.85 -19.86
N ILE A 95 -8.13 -18.50 -20.35
CA ILE A 95 -8.47 -19.88 -19.95
C ILE A 95 -7.94 -20.80 -21.05
N GLY A 96 -7.02 -21.71 -20.72
CA GLY A 96 -6.44 -22.65 -21.66
C GLY A 96 -5.27 -23.42 -21.07
N ALA A 97 -4.33 -23.86 -21.92
CA ALA A 97 -3.13 -24.61 -21.51
C ALA A 97 -2.26 -23.87 -20.48
N THR A 98 -2.33 -22.54 -20.46
CA THR A 98 -1.78 -21.68 -19.41
C THR A 98 -2.92 -20.82 -18.87
N SER A 99 -3.20 -20.91 -17.56
CA SER A 99 -4.03 -19.91 -16.89
C SER A 99 -3.14 -18.69 -16.64
N ASP A 100 -3.37 -17.64 -17.43
CA ASP A 100 -2.66 -16.37 -17.30
C ASP A 100 -3.66 -15.22 -17.35
N GLY A 101 -3.21 -14.04 -16.98
CA GLY A 101 -3.98 -12.84 -17.08
C GLY A 101 -3.30 -11.67 -16.41
N TRP A 102 -3.95 -10.53 -16.60
CA TRP A 102 -3.59 -9.28 -16.00
C TRP A 102 -4.82 -8.70 -15.33
N PHE A 103 -4.71 -8.30 -14.07
CA PHE A 103 -5.81 -7.70 -13.32
C PHE A 103 -5.31 -6.48 -12.57
N TRP A 104 -6.02 -5.37 -12.69
CA TRP A 104 -5.74 -4.17 -11.91
C TRP A 104 -6.92 -3.84 -11.02
N SER A 105 -6.63 -3.54 -9.76
CA SER A 105 -7.62 -3.15 -8.78
C SER A 105 -7.13 -2.02 -7.90
N HIS A 106 -8.08 -1.29 -7.33
CA HIS A 106 -7.80 -0.25 -6.36
C HIS A 106 -8.42 -0.60 -5.02
N SER A 107 -7.78 -0.16 -3.95
CA SER A 107 -8.36 -0.18 -2.61
C SER A 107 -8.01 1.08 -1.83
N LEU A 108 -8.94 1.50 -0.99
CA LEU A 108 -8.75 2.57 -0.02
C LEU A 108 -8.70 1.99 1.39
N ILE A 109 -7.75 2.39 2.21
CA ILE A 109 -7.77 2.19 3.66
C ILE A 109 -7.37 3.48 4.38
N VAL A 110 -7.72 3.61 5.66
CA VAL A 110 -7.17 4.65 6.52
C VAL A 110 -6.30 4.00 7.59
N ARG A 111 -5.02 4.37 7.66
CA ARG A 111 -4.09 3.92 8.69
C ARG A 111 -3.99 4.98 9.78
N LEU A 112 -4.23 4.58 11.03
CA LEU A 112 -4.09 5.44 12.20
C LEU A 112 -2.84 5.01 12.97
N TYR A 113 -1.94 5.96 13.16
CA TYR A 113 -0.70 5.79 13.88
C TYR A 113 -0.72 6.59 15.18
N ARG A 114 -0.26 5.97 16.27
CA ARG A 114 -0.01 6.63 17.56
C ARG A 114 1.29 6.09 18.16
N PRO A 115 2.25 6.95 18.57
CA PRO A 115 3.50 6.50 19.17
C PRO A 115 3.27 5.56 20.36
N GLY A 116 3.97 4.41 20.38
CA GLY A 116 3.84 3.41 21.44
C GLY A 116 2.66 2.43 21.32
N TYR A 117 1.85 2.52 20.27
CA TYR A 117 0.70 1.65 20.04
C TYR A 117 0.81 0.89 18.72
N GLU A 118 -0.02 -0.14 18.57
CA GLU A 118 -0.21 -0.86 17.33
C GLU A 118 -0.89 0.00 16.26
N LEU A 119 -0.62 -0.34 14.99
CA LEU A 119 -1.24 0.30 13.83
C LEU A 119 -2.70 -0.11 13.73
N VAL A 120 -3.62 0.85 13.69
CA VAL A 120 -5.03 0.59 13.43
C VAL A 120 -5.32 0.84 11.95
N GLU A 121 -5.93 -0.13 11.27
CA GLU A 121 -6.31 -0.01 9.86
C GLU A 121 -7.84 -0.03 9.74
N LEU A 122 -8.39 1.05 9.18
CA LEU A 122 -9.81 1.17 8.87
C LEU A 122 -10.03 0.77 7.42
N ARG A 123 -10.80 -0.30 7.18
CA ARG A 123 -11.08 -0.78 5.83
C ARG A 123 -12.42 -0.27 5.33
N PRO A 124 -12.66 -0.32 4.00
CA PRO A 124 -13.94 0.05 3.45
C PRO A 124 -15.06 -0.79 4.06
N TRP A 125 -16.17 -0.13 4.39
CA TRP A 125 -17.40 -0.74 4.91
C TRP A 125 -17.33 -1.31 6.33
N ASP A 126 -16.19 -1.19 7.01
CA ASP A 126 -16.09 -1.55 8.42
C ASP A 126 -16.89 -0.56 9.28
N LEU A 127 -17.70 -1.10 10.19
CA LEU A 127 -18.48 -0.32 11.15
C LEU A 127 -17.64 -0.08 12.40
N PHE A 128 -16.96 1.06 12.46
CA PHE A 128 -16.17 1.42 13.64
C PHE A 128 -16.99 2.23 14.64
N GLY A 129 -17.00 1.76 15.88
CA GLY A 129 -17.37 2.58 17.03
C GLY A 129 -16.18 3.42 17.49
N SER A 130 -15.73 3.17 18.71
CA SER A 130 -14.52 3.78 19.26
C SER A 130 -13.28 2.93 18.95
N ILE A 131 -12.20 3.56 18.49
CA ILE A 131 -10.92 2.88 18.27
C ILE A 131 -10.35 2.39 19.60
N LYS A 132 -9.95 1.12 19.64
CA LYS A 132 -9.21 0.54 20.77
C LYS A 132 -7.73 0.57 20.44
N TRP A 133 -6.99 1.33 21.25
CA TRP A 133 -5.54 1.45 21.11
C TRP A 133 -4.85 0.36 21.93
N GLU A 134 -4.18 -0.56 21.25
CA GLU A 134 -3.40 -1.62 21.88
C GLU A 134 -1.93 -1.18 21.96
N PRO A 135 -1.30 -1.19 23.16
CA PRO A 135 0.12 -0.83 23.27
C PRO A 135 1.01 -1.79 22.47
N ALA A 136 1.99 -1.24 21.76
CA ALA A 136 2.99 -2.04 21.10
C ALA A 136 3.84 -2.78 22.15
N LYS A 137 4.12 -4.06 21.93
CA LYS A 137 4.81 -4.93 22.90
C LYS A 137 6.21 -4.41 23.29
N ASP A 138 6.95 -3.89 22.32
CA ASP A 138 8.33 -3.41 22.46
C ASP A 138 8.71 -2.46 21.32
N PHE A 139 9.94 -1.92 21.34
CA PHE A 139 10.42 -1.02 20.29
C PHE A 139 10.55 -1.71 18.91
N LYS A 140 10.73 -3.03 18.85
CA LYS A 140 10.75 -3.77 17.58
C LYS A 140 9.34 -3.86 16.99
N ALA A 141 8.32 -4.01 17.83
CA ALA A 141 6.93 -3.92 17.42
C ALA A 141 6.59 -2.50 16.91
N GLN A 142 7.08 -1.44 17.58
CA GLN A 142 6.91 -0.06 17.08
C GLN A 142 7.61 0.16 15.73
N GLU A 143 8.79 -0.39 15.53
CA GLU A 143 9.46 -0.39 14.22
C GLU A 143 8.59 -1.06 13.15
N LYS A 144 8.04 -2.24 13.45
CA LYS A 144 7.11 -2.95 12.53
C LYS A 144 5.84 -2.16 12.22
N VAL A 145 5.35 -1.37 13.17
CA VAL A 145 4.23 -0.44 12.95
C VAL A 145 4.61 0.63 11.91
N ILE A 146 5.81 1.22 11.98
CA ILE A 146 6.28 2.22 11.01
C ILE A 146 6.52 1.58 9.64
N GLU A 147 7.10 0.38 9.60
CA GLU A 147 7.26 -0.41 8.37
C GLU A 147 5.91 -0.68 7.70
N ARG A 148 4.89 -1.08 8.46
CA ARG A 148 3.52 -1.28 7.96
C ARG A 148 2.84 0.02 7.55
N LEU A 149 3.08 1.13 8.25
CA LEU A 149 2.49 2.42 7.94
C LEU A 149 2.81 2.84 6.50
N LEU A 150 4.05 2.62 6.07
CA LEU A 150 4.54 2.96 4.72
C LEU A 150 4.60 1.77 3.76
N SER A 151 4.20 0.57 4.20
CA SER A 151 4.40 -0.70 3.49
C SER A 151 5.84 -0.94 3.01
N ILE A 152 6.82 -0.57 3.83
CA ILE A 152 8.25 -0.80 3.57
C ILE A 152 8.67 -2.11 4.24
N ARG A 153 9.41 -2.97 3.53
CA ARG A 153 10.10 -4.13 4.12
C ARG A 153 11.61 -3.96 4.04
N TRP A 154 12.27 -4.09 5.19
CA TRP A 154 13.73 -4.09 5.29
C TRP A 154 14.23 -5.53 5.40
N GLU A 155 14.51 -6.20 4.28
CA GLU A 155 15.15 -7.52 4.28
C GLU A 155 16.63 -7.37 3.88
N PHE A 156 17.54 -7.57 4.84
CA PHE A 156 18.99 -7.50 4.64
C PHE A 156 19.47 -8.70 3.81
N ASN A 157 20.34 -8.43 2.83
CA ASN A 157 20.97 -9.34 1.83
C ASN A 157 20.30 -9.54 0.48
N GLN A 158 19.06 -9.11 0.29
CA GLN A 158 18.44 -9.15 -1.02
C GLN A 158 17.44 -8.00 -1.09
N ILE A 159 17.80 -6.90 -1.78
CA ILE A 159 16.80 -6.04 -2.42
C ILE A 159 16.25 -6.86 -3.60
N TRP A 160 15.60 -8.00 -3.32
CA TRP A 160 14.96 -8.77 -4.36
C TRP A 160 13.54 -8.28 -4.53
N ILE A 161 13.34 -7.91 -5.79
CA ILE A 161 12.23 -7.21 -6.36
C ILE A 161 11.14 -8.25 -6.59
N GLY A 162 10.25 -8.34 -5.61
CA GLY A 162 8.94 -8.93 -5.75
C GLY A 162 7.97 -8.03 -5.00
N GLN A 163 7.07 -7.39 -5.74
CA GLN A 163 5.89 -6.65 -5.27
C GLN A 163 6.06 -5.23 -4.74
N PHE A 164 7.26 -4.77 -4.42
CA PHE A 164 7.50 -3.40 -3.94
C PHE A 164 8.47 -2.66 -4.87
N LYS A 165 8.05 -1.46 -5.30
CA LYS A 165 8.84 -0.52 -6.14
C LYS A 165 10.25 -0.40 -5.54
N PRO A 166 11.35 -0.45 -6.33
CA PRO A 166 12.66 -0.03 -5.82
C PRO A 166 12.48 1.36 -5.19
N LEU A 167 13.25 1.68 -4.15
CA LEU A 167 13.27 3.00 -3.51
C LEU A 167 13.75 4.04 -4.54
N LYS A 168 12.87 4.34 -5.49
CA LYS A 168 12.98 5.38 -6.49
C LYS A 168 12.79 6.69 -5.74
N GLN A 169 13.48 7.71 -6.18
CA GLN A 169 13.30 9.07 -5.67
C GLN A 169 11.80 9.37 -5.59
N ILE A 170 11.35 9.66 -4.37
CA ILE A 170 9.96 9.95 -4.08
C ILE A 170 9.75 11.39 -4.51
N SER A 171 8.88 11.60 -5.48
CA SER A 171 8.60 12.92 -6.03
C SER A 171 7.25 13.49 -5.61
N ASP A 172 6.37 12.66 -5.04
CA ASP A 172 5.06 13.12 -4.56
C ASP A 172 5.21 13.78 -3.19
N GLU A 173 4.69 15.00 -3.05
CA GLU A 173 4.85 15.81 -1.82
C GLU A 173 4.21 15.15 -0.59
N ASN A 174 3.08 14.45 -0.77
CA ASN A 174 2.40 13.78 0.34
C ASN A 174 3.17 12.53 0.77
N GLU A 175 3.67 11.74 -0.19
CA GLU A 175 4.57 10.63 0.10
C GLU A 175 5.85 11.12 0.80
N ILE A 176 6.47 12.21 0.32
CA ILE A 176 7.64 12.83 0.97
C ILE A 176 7.37 13.13 2.45
N LYS A 177 6.24 13.78 2.76
CA LYS A 177 5.86 14.09 4.14
C LYS A 177 5.70 12.83 5.00
N ALA A 178 5.05 11.79 4.48
CA ALA A 178 4.87 10.52 5.19
C ALA A 178 6.21 9.82 5.47
N PHE A 179 7.14 9.85 4.51
CA PHE A 179 8.47 9.26 4.67
C PHE A 179 9.34 10.06 5.66
N LEU A 180 9.32 11.39 5.59
CA LEU A 180 10.03 12.24 6.57
C LEU A 180 9.48 12.07 7.99
N PHE A 181 8.17 11.87 8.13
CA PHE A 181 7.55 11.51 9.39
C PHE A 181 8.11 10.17 9.93
N ALA A 182 8.11 9.11 9.12
CA ALA A 182 8.65 7.82 9.52
C ALA A 182 10.13 7.88 9.90
N ALA A 183 10.95 8.65 9.17
CA ALA A 183 12.35 8.87 9.54
C ALA A 183 12.48 9.50 10.94
N SER A 184 11.63 10.47 11.25
CA SER A 184 11.61 11.14 12.56
C SER A 184 11.15 10.18 13.67
N GLU A 185 10.21 9.27 13.39
CA GLU A 185 9.80 8.23 14.34
C GLU A 185 10.89 7.18 14.58
N TYR A 186 11.63 6.76 13.55
CA TYR A 186 12.80 5.90 13.74
C TYR A 186 13.86 6.58 14.62
N GLU A 187 14.14 7.86 14.41
CA GLU A 187 15.06 8.64 15.27
C GLU A 187 14.56 8.75 16.71
N ARG A 188 13.25 8.92 16.92
CA ARG A 188 12.64 8.93 18.26
C ARG A 188 12.86 7.60 18.97
N ILE A 189 12.49 6.49 18.33
CA ILE A 189 12.66 5.14 18.92
C ILE A 189 14.14 4.85 19.18
N ALA A 190 15.05 5.24 18.28
CA ALA A 190 16.49 5.07 18.45
C ALA A 190 17.04 5.79 19.70
N ARG A 191 16.46 6.94 20.08
CA ARG A 191 16.85 7.68 21.30
C ARG A 191 16.26 7.07 22.57
N GLU A 192 15.10 6.44 22.48
CA GLU A 192 14.37 5.90 23.64
C GLU A 192 14.78 4.46 23.99
N THR A 193 15.26 3.68 23.02
CA THR A 193 15.70 2.31 23.26
C THR A 193 17.03 2.24 24.01
N THR A 194 17.15 1.28 24.92
CA THR A 194 18.40 0.98 25.64
C THR A 194 19.29 -0.02 24.89
N ASP A 195 18.75 -0.70 23.88
CA ASP A 195 19.49 -1.59 23.00
C ASP A 195 20.25 -0.79 21.94
N LEU A 196 21.58 -0.71 22.09
CA LEU A 196 22.47 0.02 21.18
C LEU A 196 22.43 -0.51 19.74
N GLY A 197 22.28 -1.84 19.56
CA GLY A 197 22.21 -2.45 18.23
C GLY A 197 20.96 -2.02 17.49
N LEU A 198 19.81 -2.05 18.17
CA LEU A 198 18.56 -1.56 17.62
C LEU A 198 18.59 -0.05 17.36
N ALA A 199 19.17 0.75 18.28
CA ALA A 199 19.30 2.20 18.09
C ALA A 199 20.08 2.54 16.80
N MET A 200 21.20 1.85 16.57
CA MET A 200 22.01 2.03 15.36
C MET A 200 21.26 1.59 14.09
N GLU A 201 20.54 0.47 14.12
CA GLU A 201 19.70 0.00 12.99
C GLU A 201 18.66 1.07 12.61
N LEU A 202 17.92 1.58 13.59
CA LEU A 202 16.85 2.56 13.38
C LEU A 202 17.39 3.91 12.87
N ALA A 203 18.51 4.38 13.42
CA ALA A 203 19.18 5.59 12.94
C ALA A 203 19.66 5.45 11.49
N ALA A 204 20.13 4.27 11.09
CA ALA A 204 20.50 3.98 9.71
C ALA A 204 19.27 4.00 8.79
N LYS A 205 18.15 3.38 9.20
CA LYS A 205 16.87 3.43 8.45
C LYS A 205 16.39 4.86 8.23
N ALA A 206 16.41 5.70 9.27
CA ALA A 206 16.05 7.12 9.17
C ALA A 206 16.94 7.86 8.15
N THR A 207 18.25 7.63 8.21
CA THR A 207 19.22 8.23 7.29
C THR A 207 18.97 7.81 5.84
N ILE A 208 18.69 6.52 5.60
CA ILE A 208 18.34 6.00 4.27
C ILE A 208 17.09 6.69 3.76
N ILE A 209 16.01 6.74 4.55
CA ILE A 209 14.75 7.38 4.14
C ILE A 209 14.96 8.84 3.77
N ARG A 210 15.68 9.62 4.58
CA ARG A 210 15.99 11.02 4.27
C ARG A 210 16.82 11.16 2.98
N GLY A 211 17.69 10.19 2.70
CA GLY A 211 18.45 10.14 1.45
C GLY A 211 17.58 9.95 0.20
N LEU A 212 16.45 9.26 0.31
CA LEU A 212 15.51 9.00 -0.79
C LEU A 212 14.63 10.22 -1.13
N VAL A 213 14.46 11.11 -0.17
CA VAL A 213 13.61 12.30 -0.27
C VAL A 213 14.38 13.51 -0.83
N LYS A 214 15.71 13.42 -0.99
CA LYS A 214 16.53 14.55 -1.46
C LYS A 214 16.05 15.09 -2.82
N GLU A 215 15.89 16.42 -2.85
CA GLU A 215 15.44 17.28 -3.95
C GLU A 215 16.32 17.19 -5.20
#